data_AF-A0A512DF00-F1
#
_entry.id   AF-A0A512DF00-F1
#
_cell.length_a   1.000
_cell.length_b   1.000
_cell.length_c   1.000
_cell.angle_alpha   90.00
_cell.angle_beta   90.00
_cell.angle_gamma   90.00
#
_symmetry.space_group_name_H-M   'P 1'
#
loop_
_entity.id
_entity.type
_entity.pdbx_description
1 polymer ?
#
loop_
_entity_poly.entity_id
_entity_poly.type
_entity_poly.pdbx_seq_one_letter_code
_entity_poly.pdbx_strand_id
1 'polypeptide(L)'
;MPRRLTNVPAARPHRPSLRSRVTGGLTAAAVLGTMLVAAALPAHAVTPSAAGTLDAALATTTTSPKLTWRPPALTSPTTVTVSSTKHNLSLAAGRDYIIKMPTTPLDVRGGLTIAGGRNVVLIGGEIRSTRTSSVANDKRGLYLVNQTGTLHVEGLKITGSTLAEGINLDQRAGGTVQLQNIRVDTVYGSLNGHHADVLQTWGGPATLRVDRLTGYTTYQGFMFQPTQFGSPSPKLFDLRNINIVGRTGSGYLMWRDGKTWPMKITNVWGKPSITGLPRGQWLRPDNTTYGFGYVKVGTPSTGDFVPATRAGTAYVSPGYL
;
A
#
# COMPACT_ATOMS: atom_id res chain seq x y z
N MET A 1 3.65 44.43 -34.19
CA MET A 1 2.21 44.14 -34.07
C MET A 1 1.98 43.18 -32.91
N PRO A 2 1.24 43.55 -31.86
CA PRO A 2 0.99 42.67 -30.72
C PRO A 2 -0.22 41.75 -31.00
N ARG A 3 -0.05 40.45 -30.79
CA ARG A 3 -1.13 39.46 -30.91
C ARG A 3 -1.98 39.45 -29.64
N ARG A 4 -3.26 39.76 -29.83
CA ARG A 4 -4.35 39.80 -28.83
C ARG A 4 -4.61 38.38 -28.31
N LEU A 5 -4.46 38.16 -27.01
CA LEU A 5 -4.93 36.94 -26.33
C LEU A 5 -6.45 37.07 -26.10
N THR A 6 -7.22 36.15 -26.68
CA THR A 6 -8.66 36.04 -26.46
C THR A 6 -8.93 35.20 -25.21
N ASN A 7 -9.69 35.79 -24.28
CA ASN A 7 -10.22 35.12 -23.09
C ASN A 7 -11.18 33.99 -23.48
N VAL A 8 -10.95 32.79 -22.94
CA VAL A 8 -11.93 31.70 -22.93
C VAL A 8 -12.71 31.76 -21.61
N PRO A 9 -14.05 31.73 -21.60
CA PRO A 9 -14.82 31.79 -20.36
C PRO A 9 -14.76 30.46 -19.61
N ALA A 10 -14.55 30.55 -18.29
CA ALA A 10 -14.59 29.41 -17.38
C ALA A 10 -16.01 28.78 -17.33
N ALA A 11 -16.08 27.47 -17.48
CA ALA A 11 -17.31 26.71 -17.32
C ALA A 11 -17.82 26.77 -15.86
N ARG A 12 -19.11 27.12 -15.69
CA ARG A 12 -19.79 27.12 -14.39
C ARG A 12 -19.97 25.68 -13.88
N PRO A 13 -19.71 25.39 -12.59
CA PRO A 13 -20.06 24.12 -12.00
C PRO A 13 -21.58 24.00 -11.78
N HIS A 14 -22.14 22.87 -12.21
CA HIS A 14 -23.52 22.45 -11.94
C HIS A 14 -23.71 22.27 -10.42
N ARG A 15 -24.61 23.05 -9.82
CA ARG A 15 -25.14 22.81 -8.47
C ARG A 15 -26.16 21.66 -8.51
N PRO A 16 -26.03 20.61 -7.69
CA PRO A 16 -27.13 19.69 -7.44
C PRO A 16 -28.15 20.38 -6.51
N SER A 17 -29.41 20.31 -6.90
CA SER A 17 -30.56 20.79 -6.12
C SER A 17 -30.75 19.94 -4.86
N LEU A 18 -30.64 20.58 -3.69
CA LEU A 18 -31.13 20.06 -2.41
C LEU A 18 -32.66 19.93 -2.47
N ARG A 19 -33.19 18.69 -2.44
CA ARG A 19 -34.57 18.44 -2.04
C ARG A 19 -34.61 18.03 -0.58
N SER A 20 -35.45 18.74 0.14
CA SER A 20 -35.67 18.63 1.58
C SER A 20 -36.68 17.54 1.95
N ARG A 21 -36.57 17.13 3.23
CA ARG A 21 -37.64 16.59 4.12
C ARG A 21 -38.24 15.25 3.77
N VAL A 22 -38.10 14.29 4.69
CA VAL A 22 -39.24 13.82 5.50
C VAL A 22 -38.77 13.58 6.94
N THR A 23 -39.36 14.34 7.86
CA THR A 23 -39.44 14.08 9.30
C THR A 23 -40.46 12.96 9.55
N GLY A 24 -40.10 11.95 10.32
CA GLY A 24 -41.03 10.97 10.85
C GLY A 24 -40.47 10.36 12.13
N GLY A 25 -40.89 10.90 13.27
CA GLY A 25 -40.74 10.21 14.54
C GLY A 25 -41.86 9.19 14.69
N LEU A 26 -41.63 8.15 15.50
CA LEU A 26 -42.59 7.61 16.47
C LEU A 26 -41.98 6.45 17.28
N THR A 27 -42.19 6.57 18.59
CA THR A 27 -42.48 5.53 19.60
C THR A 27 -41.43 4.51 20.02
N ALA A 28 -41.12 4.59 21.32
CA ALA A 28 -40.65 3.53 22.17
C ALA A 28 -41.64 2.37 22.28
N ALA A 29 -41.11 1.15 22.42
CA ALA A 29 -41.74 0.05 23.12
C ALA A 29 -40.65 -0.75 23.85
N ALA A 30 -40.76 -0.76 25.18
CA ALA A 30 -40.14 -1.78 26.02
C ALA A 30 -40.75 -3.14 25.71
N VAL A 31 -40.01 -4.24 25.92
CA VAL A 31 -40.53 -5.49 26.48
C VAL A 31 -39.42 -6.55 26.65
N LEU A 32 -39.43 -7.10 27.87
CA LEU A 32 -38.98 -8.39 28.37
C LEU A 32 -37.53 -8.86 28.20
N GLY A 33 -36.91 -9.07 29.36
CA GLY A 33 -35.79 -9.97 29.53
C GLY A 33 -36.19 -11.43 29.35
N THR A 34 -35.20 -12.23 29.01
CA THR A 34 -35.26 -13.68 29.11
C THR A 34 -33.98 -14.13 29.79
N MET A 35 -34.15 -14.73 30.97
CA MET A 35 -33.09 -15.46 31.66
C MET A 35 -32.66 -16.63 30.78
N LEU A 36 -31.36 -16.76 30.52
CA LEU A 36 -30.79 -18.00 30.00
C LEU A 36 -30.20 -18.79 31.17
N VAL A 37 -30.77 -19.97 31.38
CA VAL A 37 -30.36 -20.99 32.35
C VAL A 37 -29.00 -21.55 31.93
N ALA A 38 -28.00 -21.46 32.81
CA ALA A 38 -26.73 -22.15 32.65
C ALA A 38 -26.89 -23.62 33.10
N ALA A 39 -26.93 -24.53 32.13
CA ALA A 39 -26.82 -25.97 32.39
C ALA A 39 -25.33 -26.34 32.51
N ALA A 40 -24.91 -26.74 33.70
CA ALA A 40 -23.59 -27.32 33.95
C ALA A 40 -23.52 -28.71 33.30
N LEU A 41 -22.57 -28.90 32.38
CA LEU A 41 -22.22 -30.22 31.84
C LEU A 41 -21.19 -30.90 32.76
N PRO A 42 -21.27 -32.23 32.96
CA PRO A 42 -20.30 -32.96 33.78
C PRO A 42 -18.92 -33.03 33.11
N ALA A 43 -17.90 -32.70 33.91
CA ALA A 43 -16.49 -32.84 33.55
C ALA A 43 -16.16 -34.32 33.30
N HIS A 44 -15.92 -34.67 32.03
CA HIS A 44 -15.33 -35.95 31.68
C HIS A 44 -13.81 -35.85 31.88
N ALA A 45 -13.29 -36.68 32.78
CA ALA A 45 -11.87 -36.85 33.00
C ALA A 45 -11.20 -37.35 31.71
N VAL A 46 -10.31 -36.52 31.15
CA VAL A 46 -9.45 -36.92 30.03
C VAL A 46 -8.20 -37.60 30.62
N THR A 47 -8.07 -38.89 30.36
CA THR A 47 -6.85 -39.66 30.61
C THR A 47 -5.66 -39.08 29.82
N PRO A 48 -4.48 -38.88 30.43
CA PRO A 48 -3.30 -38.41 29.70
C PRO A 48 -2.77 -39.56 28.82
N SER A 49 -2.93 -39.41 27.50
CA SER A 49 -2.28 -40.29 26.53
C SER A 49 -0.80 -39.93 26.41
N ALA A 50 0.01 -40.98 26.40
CA ALA A 50 1.46 -40.99 26.48
C ALA A 50 2.18 -40.18 25.40
N ALA A 51 3.38 -39.75 25.78
CA ALA A 51 4.42 -39.10 25.00
C ALA A 51 4.55 -39.64 23.57
N GLY A 52 4.11 -38.83 22.60
CA GLY A 52 4.56 -38.92 21.22
C GLY A 52 5.75 -37.99 21.05
N THR A 53 6.93 -38.57 20.83
CA THR A 53 8.12 -37.90 20.30
C THR A 53 7.75 -37.16 19.02
N LEU A 54 7.57 -35.84 19.11
CA LEU A 54 7.47 -34.99 17.94
C LEU A 54 8.85 -34.90 17.31
N ASP A 55 8.97 -35.58 16.17
CA ASP A 55 9.97 -35.34 15.15
C ASP A 55 10.35 -33.86 15.11
N ALA A 56 11.61 -33.60 15.45
CA ALA A 56 12.29 -32.38 15.09
C ALA A 56 12.36 -32.34 13.56
N ALA A 57 11.26 -31.92 12.93
CA ALA A 57 11.16 -31.67 11.52
C ALA A 57 12.31 -30.73 11.15
N LEU A 58 13.24 -31.27 10.37
CA LEU A 58 14.38 -30.57 9.79
C LEU A 58 13.88 -29.24 9.22
N ALA A 59 14.19 -28.15 9.92
CA ALA A 59 13.98 -26.80 9.43
C ALA A 59 14.88 -26.62 8.21
N THR A 60 14.36 -26.95 7.04
CA THR A 60 14.97 -26.58 5.78
C THR A 60 15.05 -25.06 5.79
N THR A 61 16.25 -24.53 6.01
CA THR A 61 16.55 -23.12 5.85
C THR A 61 16.39 -22.78 4.37
N THR A 62 15.15 -22.56 3.93
CA THR A 62 14.88 -22.02 2.60
C THR A 62 15.48 -20.63 2.57
N THR A 63 16.69 -20.52 2.04
CA THR A 63 17.35 -19.25 1.79
C THR A 63 16.39 -18.39 0.98
N SER A 64 16.01 -17.25 1.53
CA SER A 64 15.10 -16.34 0.84
C SER A 64 15.70 -15.94 -0.52
N PRO A 65 14.90 -15.91 -1.60
CA PRO A 65 15.41 -15.52 -2.91
C PRO A 65 16.04 -14.12 -2.85
N LYS A 66 17.19 -13.96 -3.51
CA LYS A 66 17.86 -12.67 -3.69
C LYS A 66 16.94 -11.67 -4.41
N LEU A 67 17.11 -10.39 -4.08
CA LEU A 67 16.34 -9.29 -4.65
C LEU A 67 16.88 -8.80 -5.99
N THR A 68 15.99 -8.26 -6.82
CA THR A 68 16.29 -7.84 -8.18
C THR A 68 17.17 -6.60 -8.24
N TRP A 69 16.93 -5.60 -7.40
CA TRP A 69 17.61 -4.30 -7.46
C TRP A 69 18.43 -4.03 -6.21
N ARG A 70 19.70 -3.67 -6.38
CA ARG A 70 20.55 -3.18 -5.29
C ARG A 70 20.14 -1.74 -4.90
N PRO A 71 20.29 -1.33 -3.63
CA PRO A 71 20.26 0.06 -3.24
C PRO A 71 21.24 0.87 -4.09
N PRO A 72 20.95 2.16 -4.35
CA PRO A 72 21.91 3.03 -5.02
C PRO A 72 23.20 3.16 -4.19
N ALA A 73 24.34 3.30 -4.85
CA ALA A 73 25.56 3.71 -4.19
C ALA A 73 25.35 5.10 -3.56
N LEU A 74 25.79 5.26 -2.31
CA LEU A 74 25.66 6.51 -1.56
C LEU A 74 27.00 7.21 -1.47
N THR A 75 26.99 8.54 -1.60
CA THR A 75 28.18 9.39 -1.39
C THR A 75 28.01 10.17 -0.09
N SER A 76 28.86 9.89 0.90
CA SER A 76 28.86 10.56 2.21
C SER A 76 27.46 10.74 2.82
N PRO A 77 26.68 9.64 2.99
CA PRO A 77 25.28 9.74 3.35
C PRO A 77 25.08 10.29 4.75
N THR A 78 23.98 11.02 4.93
CA THR A 78 23.49 11.41 6.25
C THR A 78 22.53 10.36 6.78
N THR A 79 22.81 9.82 7.97
CA THR A 79 21.88 8.89 8.62
C THR A 79 20.82 9.66 9.40
N VAL A 80 19.55 9.32 9.17
CA VAL A 80 18.40 9.87 9.90
C VAL A 80 17.68 8.75 10.62
N THR A 81 17.73 8.77 11.96
CA THR A 81 16.93 7.87 12.80
C THR A 81 15.53 8.42 12.93
N VAL A 82 14.54 7.59 12.60
CA VAL A 82 13.12 7.88 12.71
C VAL A 82 12.65 7.63 14.15
N SER A 83 11.76 8.49 14.63
CA SER A 83 11.12 8.36 15.95
C SER A 83 9.68 8.87 15.91
N SER A 84 8.96 8.72 17.02
CA SER A 84 7.61 9.27 17.17
C SER A 84 7.54 10.79 16.98
N THR A 85 8.62 11.52 17.26
CA THR A 85 8.72 12.98 17.07
C THR A 85 9.48 13.37 15.79
N LYS A 86 10.11 12.41 15.10
CA LYS A 86 10.92 12.63 13.89
C LYS A 86 10.53 11.63 12.79
N HIS A 87 9.33 11.79 12.27
CA HIS A 87 8.75 10.96 11.20
C HIS A 87 8.29 11.78 9.99
N ASN A 88 8.38 13.11 10.04
CA ASN A 88 8.18 13.99 8.90
C ASN A 88 9.55 14.53 8.48
N LEU A 89 10.18 13.88 7.51
CA LEU A 89 11.55 14.17 7.10
C LEU A 89 11.53 15.12 5.90
N SER A 90 12.27 16.24 6.03
CA SER A 90 12.58 17.15 4.92
C SER A 90 14.07 17.05 4.63
N LEU A 91 14.40 16.47 3.49
CA LEU A 91 15.75 16.11 3.07
C LEU A 91 16.22 17.04 1.95
N ALA A 92 17.50 17.41 1.95
CA ALA A 92 18.06 18.25 0.90
C ALA A 92 18.14 17.45 -0.42
N ALA A 93 17.60 18.00 -1.50
CA ALA A 93 17.47 17.34 -2.80
C ALA A 93 18.79 16.85 -3.43
N GLY A 94 19.95 17.41 -3.04
CA GLY A 94 21.27 17.01 -3.55
C GLY A 94 22.04 16.04 -2.66
N ARG A 95 21.50 15.64 -1.50
CA ARG A 95 22.21 14.82 -0.51
C ARG A 95 21.69 13.39 -0.46
N ASP A 96 22.58 12.47 -0.07
CA ASP A 96 22.27 11.06 0.10
C ASP A 96 21.94 10.74 1.56
N TYR A 97 21.00 9.81 1.78
CA TYR A 97 20.47 9.52 3.11
C TYR A 97 20.29 8.02 3.36
N ILE A 98 20.55 7.63 4.60
CA ILE A 98 20.14 6.34 5.17
C ILE A 98 19.05 6.63 6.20
N ILE A 99 17.87 6.04 6.03
CA ILE A 99 16.76 6.18 6.95
C ILE A 99 16.71 4.94 7.84
N LYS A 100 16.94 5.13 9.14
CA LYS A 100 16.89 4.06 10.14
C LYS A 100 15.55 4.07 10.85
N MET A 101 14.75 3.04 10.62
CA MET A 101 13.51 2.83 11.34
C MET A 101 13.76 2.42 12.80
N PRO A 102 12.83 2.73 13.72
CA PRO A 102 12.88 2.20 15.08
C PRO A 102 12.79 0.65 15.08
N THR A 103 13.32 0.03 16.13
CA THR A 103 13.25 -1.43 16.36
C THR A 103 11.85 -1.89 16.78
N THR A 104 11.00 -0.97 17.23
CA THR A 104 9.57 -1.17 17.45
C THR A 104 8.77 -0.51 16.32
N PRO A 105 7.56 -0.99 16.01
CA PRO A 105 6.69 -0.37 15.01
C PRO A 105 6.50 1.12 15.25
N LEU A 106 6.63 1.92 14.18
CA LEU A 106 6.32 3.35 14.20
C LEU A 106 4.80 3.53 14.14
N ASP A 107 4.19 3.92 15.26
CA ASP A 107 2.74 4.18 15.36
C ASP A 107 2.46 5.65 15.68
N VAL A 108 2.36 6.45 14.62
CA VAL A 108 2.15 7.90 14.67
C VAL A 108 1.08 8.32 13.67
N ARG A 109 0.50 9.51 13.86
CA ARG A 109 -0.42 10.07 12.88
C ARG A 109 0.33 10.37 11.60
N GLY A 110 -0.20 9.90 10.47
CA GLY A 110 0.37 10.09 9.14
C GLY A 110 1.55 9.20 8.79
N GLY A 111 1.95 8.29 9.68
CA GLY A 111 3.04 7.35 9.44
C GLY A 111 4.39 8.03 9.20
N LEU A 112 5.13 7.58 8.19
CA LEU A 112 6.43 8.17 7.82
C LEU A 112 6.29 8.99 6.54
N THR A 113 6.73 10.25 6.58
CA THR A 113 6.89 11.09 5.39
C THR A 113 8.37 11.33 5.10
N ILE A 114 8.78 11.12 3.84
CA ILE A 114 10.13 11.41 3.34
C ILE A 114 10.03 12.32 2.13
N ALA A 115 10.35 13.60 2.33
CA ALA A 115 10.36 14.61 1.27
C ALA A 115 11.80 14.98 0.88
N GLY A 116 12.10 14.99 -0.41
CA GLY A 116 13.42 15.34 -0.96
C GLY A 116 14.46 14.23 -0.83
N GLY A 117 15.74 14.61 -0.99
CA GLY A 117 16.87 13.68 -1.06
C GLY A 117 17.22 13.26 -2.50
N ARG A 118 18.51 13.01 -2.74
CA ARG A 118 19.02 12.47 -4.01
C ARG A 118 18.88 10.96 -4.01
N ASN A 119 19.78 10.25 -3.34
CA ASN A 119 19.64 8.82 -3.10
C ASN A 119 19.24 8.58 -1.65
N VAL A 120 18.17 7.83 -1.43
CA VAL A 120 17.63 7.58 -0.09
C VAL A 120 17.42 6.08 0.07
N VAL A 121 17.94 5.50 1.16
CA VAL A 121 17.86 4.07 1.44
C VAL A 121 17.15 3.85 2.76
N LEU A 122 16.08 3.05 2.74
CA LEU A 122 15.36 2.54 3.90
C LEU A 122 15.29 1.02 3.76
N ILE A 123 15.89 0.29 4.72
CA ILE A 123 15.85 -1.17 4.75
C ILE A 123 15.31 -1.61 6.10
N GLY A 124 14.22 -2.38 6.08
CA GLY A 124 13.53 -2.90 7.25
C GLY A 124 12.71 -1.85 8.01
N GLY A 125 11.92 -2.34 8.95
CA GLY A 125 11.05 -1.54 9.80
C GLY A 125 9.57 -1.88 9.64
N GLU A 126 8.78 -1.43 10.60
CA GLU A 126 7.33 -1.52 10.56
C GLU A 126 6.71 -0.15 10.81
N ILE A 127 5.69 0.20 10.02
CA ILE A 127 4.79 1.31 10.29
C ILE A 127 3.44 0.72 10.65
N ARG A 128 2.84 1.20 11.71
CA ARG A 128 1.55 0.72 12.21
C ARG A 128 0.58 1.88 12.35
N SER A 129 -0.65 1.73 11.87
CA SER A 129 -1.71 2.71 12.07
C SER A 129 -2.82 2.11 12.92
N THR A 130 -2.79 2.37 14.23
CA THR A 130 -3.88 1.99 15.16
C THR A 130 -4.70 3.17 15.65
N ARG A 131 -4.25 4.40 15.37
CA ARG A 131 -4.87 5.62 15.86
C ARG A 131 -6.11 5.96 15.04
N THR A 132 -7.25 6.05 15.70
CA THR A 132 -8.50 6.49 15.07
C THR A 132 -8.42 7.95 14.63
N SER A 133 -8.79 8.23 13.38
CA SER A 133 -8.96 9.57 12.84
C SER A 133 -10.01 9.56 11.72
N SER A 134 -10.78 10.64 11.59
CA SER A 134 -11.68 10.86 10.45
C SER A 134 -10.93 11.30 9.19
N VAL A 135 -9.67 11.74 9.33
CA VAL A 135 -8.83 12.18 8.22
C VAL A 135 -8.02 10.99 7.69
N ALA A 136 -8.18 10.65 6.42
CA ALA A 136 -7.47 9.51 5.81
C ALA A 136 -5.94 9.68 5.87
N ASN A 137 -5.44 10.91 5.66
CA ASN A 137 -4.00 11.21 5.71
C ASN A 137 -3.38 10.93 7.08
N ASP A 138 -4.12 11.05 8.18
CA ASP A 138 -3.63 10.71 9.53
C ASP A 138 -3.41 9.20 9.70
N LYS A 139 -3.93 8.38 8.79
CA LYS A 139 -3.94 6.92 8.84
C LYS A 139 -3.16 6.30 7.67
N ARG A 140 -2.26 7.07 7.08
CA ARG A 140 -1.34 6.63 6.02
C ARG A 140 -0.13 5.90 6.61
N GLY A 141 0.38 4.90 5.88
CA GLY A 141 1.63 4.23 6.20
C GLY A 141 2.86 5.04 5.79
N LEU A 142 3.11 5.18 4.49
CA LEU A 142 4.31 5.81 3.96
C LEU A 142 3.96 6.88 2.91
N TYR A 143 4.57 8.07 3.03
CA TYR A 143 4.46 9.13 2.03
C TYR A 143 5.83 9.54 1.51
N LEU A 144 6.04 9.43 0.20
CA LEU A 144 7.33 9.68 -0.43
C LEU A 144 7.18 10.82 -1.43
N VAL A 145 7.98 11.88 -1.27
CA VAL A 145 7.80 13.13 -2.00
C VAL A 145 9.11 13.59 -2.64
N ASN A 146 9.08 13.87 -3.95
CA ASN A 146 10.12 14.61 -4.68
C ASN A 146 11.57 14.12 -4.49
N GLN A 147 11.83 12.82 -4.64
CA GLN A 147 13.21 12.35 -4.74
C GLN A 147 13.80 12.67 -6.12
N THR A 148 15.06 13.12 -6.16
CA THR A 148 15.74 13.53 -7.41
C THR A 148 16.61 12.42 -8.00
N GLY A 149 17.09 11.48 -7.18
CA GLY A 149 17.85 10.30 -7.58
C GLY A 149 17.03 9.02 -7.38
N THR A 150 17.56 8.05 -6.65
CA THR A 150 16.86 6.78 -6.33
C THR A 150 16.45 6.72 -4.86
N LEU A 151 15.15 6.60 -4.61
CA LEU A 151 14.61 6.13 -3.35
C LEU A 151 14.49 4.61 -3.36
N HIS A 152 15.13 3.94 -2.41
CA HIS A 152 15.07 2.50 -2.23
C HIS A 152 14.44 2.16 -0.89
N VAL A 153 13.34 1.43 -0.92
CA VAL A 153 12.62 0.91 0.25
C VAL A 153 12.58 -0.61 0.15
N GLU A 154 13.09 -1.27 1.17
CA GLU A 154 13.16 -2.73 1.23
C GLU A 154 12.65 -3.26 2.56
N GLY A 155 11.91 -4.37 2.53
CA GLY A 155 11.61 -5.13 3.76
C GLY A 155 10.67 -4.43 4.73
N LEU A 156 9.95 -3.41 4.27
CA LEU A 156 9.01 -2.63 5.08
C LEU A 156 7.69 -3.38 5.25
N LYS A 157 7.19 -3.40 6.49
CA LYS A 157 5.83 -3.85 6.81
C LYS A 157 4.96 -2.66 7.19
N ILE A 158 3.75 -2.58 6.65
CA ILE A 158 2.76 -1.55 6.96
C ILE A 158 1.49 -2.25 7.46
N THR A 159 1.08 -1.94 8.69
CA THR A 159 -0.01 -2.64 9.40
C THR A 159 -0.97 -1.68 10.08
N GLY A 160 -2.01 -2.23 10.71
CA GLY A 160 -2.84 -1.50 11.67
C GLY A 160 -4.33 -1.59 11.37
N SER A 161 -5.14 -1.55 12.42
CA SER A 161 -6.61 -1.69 12.34
C SER A 161 -7.30 -0.49 11.71
N THR A 162 -6.63 0.67 11.64
CA THR A 162 -7.18 1.90 11.09
C THR A 162 -6.48 2.34 9.81
N LEU A 163 -5.54 1.55 9.28
CA LEU A 163 -4.73 1.90 8.12
C LEU A 163 -5.61 2.25 6.92
N ALA A 164 -5.57 3.50 6.48
CA ALA A 164 -6.37 3.98 5.35
C ALA A 164 -5.62 3.81 4.02
N GLU A 165 -4.32 4.07 4.02
CA GLU A 165 -3.49 4.16 2.82
C GLU A 165 -2.14 3.49 3.11
N GLY A 166 -1.66 2.69 2.17
CA GLY A 166 -0.38 1.98 2.29
C GLY A 166 0.78 2.92 2.00
N ILE A 167 1.08 3.09 0.71
CA ILE A 167 2.20 3.89 0.21
C ILE A 167 1.67 4.91 -0.79
N ASN A 168 1.89 6.20 -0.54
CA ASN A 168 1.61 7.26 -1.49
C ASN A 168 2.91 7.87 -2.01
N LEU A 169 2.97 8.12 -3.31
CA LEU A 169 4.12 8.72 -4.00
C LEU A 169 3.69 10.04 -4.65
N ASP A 170 4.34 11.16 -4.32
CA ASP A 170 4.21 12.44 -5.03
C ASP A 170 5.57 12.87 -5.58
N GLN A 171 5.89 12.47 -6.81
CA GLN A 171 7.27 12.39 -7.30
C GLN A 171 7.58 13.35 -8.46
N ARG A 172 7.23 14.63 -8.28
CA ARG A 172 7.34 15.68 -9.31
C ARG A 172 8.77 16.00 -9.72
N ALA A 173 9.72 15.68 -8.85
CA ALA A 173 11.15 15.77 -9.14
C ALA A 173 11.66 14.72 -10.15
N GLY A 174 10.85 13.71 -10.49
CA GLY A 174 11.18 12.76 -11.56
C GLY A 174 12.25 11.71 -11.19
N GLY A 175 12.43 11.41 -9.90
CA GLY A 175 13.34 10.35 -9.45
C GLY A 175 12.89 8.93 -9.79
N THR A 176 13.67 7.96 -9.32
CA THR A 176 13.34 6.54 -9.32
C THR A 176 12.89 6.11 -7.94
N VAL A 177 11.77 5.39 -7.84
CA VAL A 177 11.33 4.73 -6.61
C VAL A 177 11.45 3.22 -6.79
N GLN A 178 12.16 2.56 -5.88
CA GLN A 178 12.34 1.11 -5.82
C GLN A 178 11.73 0.58 -4.53
N LEU A 179 10.77 -0.34 -4.66
CA LEU A 179 10.06 -0.98 -3.57
C LEU A 179 10.29 -2.49 -3.65
N GLN A 180 10.91 -3.09 -2.63
CA GLN A 180 11.18 -4.54 -2.62
C GLN A 180 10.84 -5.23 -1.30
N ASN A 181 10.34 -6.47 -1.36
CA ASN A 181 9.94 -7.24 -0.17
C ASN A 181 9.00 -6.43 0.75
N ILE A 182 7.98 -5.80 0.17
CA ILE A 182 7.04 -4.95 0.91
C ILE A 182 5.80 -5.74 1.29
N ARG A 183 5.38 -5.62 2.56
CA ARG A 183 4.09 -6.10 3.04
C ARG A 183 3.23 -4.92 3.45
N VAL A 184 2.06 -4.80 2.85
CA VAL A 184 0.99 -3.93 3.33
C VAL A 184 -0.15 -4.85 3.76
N ASP A 185 -0.53 -4.79 5.03
CA ASP A 185 -1.73 -5.48 5.48
C ASP A 185 -2.98 -4.75 4.96
N THR A 186 -4.17 -5.02 5.52
CA THR A 186 -5.40 -4.47 4.94
C THR A 186 -5.44 -2.96 5.12
N VAL A 187 -5.48 -2.24 3.99
CA VAL A 187 -5.93 -0.85 3.95
C VAL A 187 -7.45 -0.81 3.87
N TYR A 188 -8.07 0.07 4.63
CA TYR A 188 -9.52 0.16 4.81
C TYR A 188 -10.05 1.45 4.20
N GLY A 189 -11.13 1.37 3.42
CA GLY A 189 -11.81 2.48 2.75
C GLY A 189 -12.93 1.96 1.84
N SER A 190 -13.48 2.82 0.98
CA SER A 190 -14.66 2.51 0.18
C SER A 190 -14.78 3.37 -1.08
N LEU A 191 -15.70 2.99 -1.98
CA LEU A 191 -16.03 3.76 -3.19
C LEU A 191 -16.51 5.19 -2.89
N ASN A 192 -17.38 5.37 -1.90
CA ASN A 192 -18.02 6.66 -1.60
C ASN A 192 -17.29 7.47 -0.51
N GLY A 193 -16.26 6.89 0.09
CA GLY A 193 -15.48 7.49 1.16
C GLY A 193 -14.07 7.83 0.69
N HIS A 194 -13.11 7.71 1.61
CA HIS A 194 -11.73 7.69 1.19
C HIS A 194 -11.42 6.37 0.50
N HIS A 195 -10.58 6.45 -0.51
CA HIS A 195 -10.07 5.27 -1.17
C HIS A 195 -9.06 4.57 -0.26
N ALA A 196 -8.80 3.29 -0.53
CA ALA A 196 -7.94 2.48 0.31
C ALA A 196 -6.79 1.96 -0.51
N ASP A 197 -5.88 2.81 -0.96
CA ASP A 197 -4.84 2.40 -1.90
C ASP A 197 -3.67 1.71 -1.17
N VAL A 198 -3.28 0.52 -1.65
CA VAL A 198 -2.04 -0.15 -1.22
C VAL A 198 -0.82 0.65 -1.71
N LEU A 199 -0.87 1.10 -2.97
CA LEU A 199 0.14 1.94 -3.59
C LEU A 199 -0.52 2.93 -4.54
N GLN A 200 -0.30 4.22 -4.31
CA GLN A 200 -0.80 5.29 -5.16
C GLN A 200 0.33 6.20 -5.62
N THR A 201 0.26 6.64 -6.88
CA THR A 201 1.21 7.58 -7.46
C THR A 201 0.53 8.85 -7.96
N TRP A 202 1.15 9.99 -7.68
CA TRP A 202 0.84 11.30 -8.25
C TRP A 202 2.13 11.97 -8.75
N GLY A 203 2.04 12.75 -9.81
CA GLY A 203 3.14 13.62 -10.25
C GLY A 203 4.44 12.89 -10.59
N GLY A 204 4.42 11.58 -10.83
CA GLY A 204 5.60 10.74 -11.04
C GLY A 204 5.43 9.39 -10.33
N PRO A 205 6.51 8.65 -10.05
CA PRO A 205 7.92 8.95 -10.39
C PRO A 205 8.21 8.84 -11.89
N ALA A 206 9.42 9.23 -12.32
CA ALA A 206 9.86 8.92 -13.68
C ALA A 206 10.07 7.41 -13.85
N THR A 207 10.59 6.74 -12.83
CA THR A 207 10.70 5.27 -12.83
C THR A 207 10.14 4.71 -11.53
N LEU A 208 9.23 3.75 -11.63
CA LEU A 208 8.77 2.94 -10.51
C LEU A 208 9.24 1.50 -10.72
N ARG A 209 9.85 0.91 -9.70
CA ARG A 209 10.27 -0.49 -9.68
C ARG A 209 9.67 -1.14 -8.44
N VAL A 210 8.84 -2.16 -8.63
CA VAL A 210 8.22 -2.91 -7.53
C VAL A 210 8.51 -4.38 -7.75
N ASP A 211 9.13 -5.04 -6.77
CA ASP A 211 9.39 -6.47 -6.80
C ASP A 211 9.10 -7.11 -5.45
N ARG A 212 8.28 -8.17 -5.44
CA ARG A 212 7.84 -8.84 -4.21
C ARG A 212 7.10 -7.85 -3.31
N LEU A 213 5.87 -7.52 -3.73
CA LEU A 213 4.93 -6.76 -2.90
C LEU A 213 3.70 -7.63 -2.64
N THR A 214 3.23 -7.63 -1.41
CA THR A 214 1.91 -8.18 -1.08
C THR A 214 1.07 -7.13 -0.35
N GLY A 215 -0.16 -6.92 -0.82
CA GLY A 215 -1.09 -5.91 -0.31
C GLY A 215 -2.52 -6.41 -0.21
N TYR A 216 -3.27 -5.92 0.78
CA TYR A 216 -4.70 -6.22 0.95
C TYR A 216 -5.48 -4.92 1.04
N THR A 217 -6.69 -4.91 0.51
CA THR A 217 -7.50 -3.69 0.46
C THR A 217 -8.99 -4.00 0.57
N THR A 218 -9.76 -3.14 1.24
CA THR A 218 -11.23 -3.17 1.16
C THR A 218 -11.79 -2.35 0.02
N TYR A 219 -10.94 -1.64 -0.76
CA TYR A 219 -11.35 -0.93 -1.95
C TYR A 219 -10.30 -1.10 -3.06
N GLN A 220 -9.39 -0.14 -3.22
CA GLN A 220 -8.43 -0.07 -4.32
C GLN A 220 -7.09 -0.71 -4.00
N GLY A 221 -6.42 -1.32 -4.98
CA GLY A 221 -5.09 -1.88 -4.74
C GLY A 221 -4.04 -0.86 -5.15
N PHE A 222 -3.73 -0.86 -6.44
CA PHE A 222 -2.81 0.09 -7.04
C PHE A 222 -3.56 1.18 -7.80
N MET A 223 -3.18 2.43 -7.57
CA MET A 223 -3.75 3.60 -8.23
C MET A 223 -2.63 4.42 -8.90
N PHE A 224 -2.39 4.16 -10.17
CA PHE A 224 -1.32 4.81 -10.93
C PHE A 224 -1.80 6.05 -11.68
N GLN A 225 -1.59 7.21 -11.05
CA GLN A 225 -1.86 8.53 -11.64
C GLN A 225 -0.58 9.36 -11.78
N PRO A 226 0.51 8.83 -12.37
CA PRO A 226 1.76 9.56 -12.40
C PRO A 226 1.63 10.87 -13.19
N THR A 227 0.72 10.98 -14.16
CA THR A 227 0.52 12.21 -14.94
C THR A 227 -0.42 13.24 -14.28
N GLN A 228 -0.93 12.97 -13.08
CA GLN A 228 -1.78 13.90 -12.35
C GLN A 228 -0.95 14.89 -11.51
N PHE A 229 -1.49 16.10 -11.32
CA PHE A 229 -0.92 17.16 -10.46
C PHE A 229 0.48 17.67 -10.87
N GLY A 230 0.86 17.47 -12.13
CA GLY A 230 2.07 18.00 -12.72
C GLY A 230 2.21 17.61 -14.19
N SER A 231 3.40 17.83 -14.75
CA SER A 231 3.75 17.40 -16.11
C SER A 231 4.93 16.43 -16.13
N PRO A 232 4.94 15.37 -15.30
CA PRO A 232 6.04 14.42 -15.29
C PRO A 232 6.05 13.60 -16.58
N SER A 233 7.21 13.02 -16.89
CA SER A 233 7.40 12.11 -18.01
C SER A 233 7.76 10.72 -17.48
N PRO A 234 6.76 9.85 -17.19
CA PRO A 234 7.02 8.50 -16.74
C PRO A 234 7.77 7.71 -17.81
N LYS A 235 8.96 7.24 -17.46
CA LYS A 235 9.86 6.47 -18.33
C LYS A 235 9.60 4.98 -18.25
N LEU A 236 9.36 4.44 -17.04
CA LEU A 236 9.12 3.01 -16.86
C LEU A 236 8.49 2.70 -15.51
N PHE A 237 7.40 1.93 -15.52
CA PHE A 237 6.92 1.21 -14.34
C PHE A 237 7.18 -0.28 -14.52
N ASP A 238 8.07 -0.87 -13.70
CA ASP A 238 8.46 -2.28 -13.75
C ASP A 238 7.91 -3.00 -12.51
N LEU A 239 6.90 -3.84 -12.71
CA LEU A 239 6.12 -4.50 -11.67
C LEU A 239 6.34 -6.01 -11.72
N ARG A 240 6.89 -6.57 -10.63
CA ARG A 240 7.31 -7.96 -10.55
C ARG A 240 6.83 -8.62 -9.27
N ASN A 241 6.37 -9.87 -9.36
CA ASN A 241 6.06 -10.69 -8.18
C ASN A 241 5.14 -9.95 -7.19
N ILE A 242 3.97 -9.52 -7.66
CA ILE A 242 3.03 -8.73 -6.86
C ILE A 242 1.77 -9.55 -6.60
N ASN A 243 1.27 -9.53 -5.36
CA ASN A 243 -0.02 -10.11 -5.00
C ASN A 243 -0.90 -9.04 -4.35
N ILE A 244 -2.01 -8.68 -5.00
CA ILE A 244 -3.01 -7.75 -4.46
C ILE A 244 -4.30 -8.51 -4.19
N VAL A 245 -4.78 -8.45 -2.96
CA VAL A 245 -5.97 -9.20 -2.53
C VAL A 245 -7.06 -8.25 -2.06
N GLY A 246 -8.18 -8.27 -2.77
CA GLY A 246 -9.41 -7.58 -2.39
C GLY A 246 -10.12 -8.28 -1.23
N ARG A 247 -10.58 -7.48 -0.27
CA ARG A 247 -11.51 -7.86 0.80
C ARG A 247 -12.93 -7.45 0.42
N THR A 248 -13.93 -7.83 1.21
CA THR A 248 -15.33 -7.44 0.98
C THR A 248 -15.44 -5.94 0.73
N GLY A 249 -16.12 -5.55 -0.35
CA GLY A 249 -16.24 -4.15 -0.80
C GLY A 249 -15.15 -3.70 -1.79
N SER A 250 -14.13 -4.53 -2.04
CA SER A 250 -13.02 -4.16 -2.94
C SER A 250 -13.46 -3.98 -4.40
N GLY A 251 -12.89 -2.99 -5.06
CA GLY A 251 -13.01 -2.74 -6.50
C GLY A 251 -11.78 -2.01 -7.01
N TYR A 252 -11.50 -2.06 -8.31
CA TYR A 252 -10.29 -1.43 -8.87
C TYR A 252 -8.98 -1.79 -8.15
N LEU A 253 -8.73 -3.10 -7.93
CA LEU A 253 -7.46 -3.58 -7.37
C LEU A 253 -6.23 -3.11 -8.16
N MET A 254 -6.40 -2.82 -9.45
CA MET A 254 -5.40 -2.14 -10.24
C MET A 254 -6.07 -1.13 -11.14
N TRP A 255 -5.68 0.13 -10.98
CA TRP A 255 -6.18 1.25 -11.74
C TRP A 255 -5.00 2.07 -12.25
N ARG A 256 -5.09 2.58 -13.48
CA ARG A 256 -4.17 3.60 -13.99
C ARG A 256 -4.88 4.64 -14.86
N ASP A 257 -4.21 5.77 -15.05
CA ASP A 257 -4.68 6.81 -15.96
C ASP A 257 -4.76 6.30 -17.42
N GLY A 258 -5.57 6.98 -18.22
CA GLY A 258 -5.74 6.65 -19.64
C GLY A 258 -4.59 7.12 -20.55
N LYS A 259 -3.45 7.51 -19.99
CA LYS A 259 -2.28 7.98 -20.75
C LYS A 259 -1.36 6.81 -21.08
N THR A 260 -0.56 6.95 -22.14
CA THR A 260 0.42 5.93 -22.54
C THR A 260 1.77 6.24 -21.93
N TRP A 261 2.32 5.29 -21.19
CA TRP A 261 3.68 5.32 -20.66
C TRP A 261 4.16 3.87 -20.43
N PRO A 262 5.48 3.59 -20.52
CA PRO A 262 5.97 2.22 -20.54
C PRO A 262 5.73 1.49 -19.22
N MET A 263 5.18 0.29 -19.32
CA MET A 263 4.97 -0.60 -18.17
C MET A 263 5.44 -2.01 -18.51
N LYS A 264 6.19 -2.63 -17.59
CA LYS A 264 6.56 -4.04 -17.62
C LYS A 264 5.86 -4.73 -16.46
N ILE A 265 5.23 -5.86 -16.75
CA ILE A 265 4.51 -6.66 -15.77
C ILE A 265 5.03 -8.09 -15.84
N THR A 266 5.43 -8.64 -14.71
CA THR A 266 5.90 -10.02 -14.61
C THR A 266 5.38 -10.64 -13.33
N ASN A 267 4.60 -11.71 -13.44
CA ASN A 267 4.10 -12.45 -12.28
C ASN A 267 3.32 -11.58 -11.29
N VAL A 268 2.36 -10.81 -11.79
CA VAL A 268 1.50 -9.92 -11.01
C VAL A 268 0.10 -10.51 -10.92
N TRP A 269 -0.47 -10.55 -9.72
CA TRP A 269 -1.73 -11.19 -9.38
C TRP A 269 -2.68 -10.21 -8.69
N GLY A 270 -3.96 -10.30 -9.06
CA GLY A 270 -5.07 -9.62 -8.38
C GLY A 270 -6.17 -10.62 -8.05
N LYS A 271 -6.56 -10.72 -6.78
CA LYS A 271 -7.68 -11.54 -6.31
C LYS A 271 -8.84 -10.64 -5.86
N PRO A 272 -9.87 -10.42 -6.70
CA PRO A 272 -11.10 -9.76 -6.26
C PRO A 272 -11.75 -10.51 -5.10
N SER A 273 -12.50 -9.80 -4.26
CA SER A 273 -13.28 -10.43 -3.19
C SER A 273 -14.49 -11.21 -3.68
N ILE A 274 -15.00 -10.87 -4.87
CA ILE A 274 -16.12 -11.55 -5.52
C ILE A 274 -15.58 -12.48 -6.60
N THR A 275 -15.84 -13.77 -6.47
CA THR A 275 -15.51 -14.78 -7.50
C THR A 275 -16.30 -14.50 -8.78
N GLY A 276 -15.63 -14.57 -9.93
CA GLY A 276 -16.27 -14.34 -11.23
C GLY A 276 -16.52 -12.86 -11.57
N LEU A 277 -16.04 -11.91 -10.76
CA LEU A 277 -16.16 -10.49 -11.06
C LEU A 277 -15.51 -10.19 -12.44
N PRO A 278 -16.20 -9.50 -13.37
CA PRO A 278 -15.63 -9.15 -14.66
C PRO A 278 -14.31 -8.38 -14.51
N ARG A 279 -13.33 -8.71 -15.35
CA ARG A 279 -11.96 -8.15 -15.26
C ARG A 279 -11.95 -6.63 -15.21
N GLY A 280 -12.73 -5.97 -16.06
CA GLY A 280 -12.85 -4.50 -16.11
C GLY A 280 -13.39 -3.81 -14.85
N GLN A 281 -13.99 -4.55 -13.90
CA GLN A 281 -14.49 -3.98 -12.64
C GLN A 281 -13.40 -3.91 -11.56
N TRP A 282 -12.34 -4.71 -11.66
CA TRP A 282 -11.23 -4.67 -10.70
C TRP A 282 -9.88 -4.32 -11.30
N LEU A 283 -9.75 -4.41 -12.62
CA LEU A 283 -8.56 -4.02 -13.38
C LEU A 283 -8.97 -2.96 -14.41
N ARG A 284 -8.45 -1.74 -14.28
CA ARG A 284 -8.85 -0.62 -15.14
C ARG A 284 -7.63 0.17 -15.64
N PRO A 285 -7.43 0.30 -16.96
CA PRO A 285 -8.13 -0.40 -18.05
C PRO A 285 -7.78 -1.90 -18.06
N ASP A 286 -8.68 -2.75 -18.56
CA ASP A 286 -8.52 -4.21 -18.57
C ASP A 286 -7.83 -4.76 -19.82
N ASN A 287 -7.45 -3.90 -20.76
CA ASN A 287 -6.83 -4.28 -22.03
C ASN A 287 -5.28 -4.34 -21.96
N THR A 288 -4.68 -4.88 -23.02
CA THR A 288 -3.21 -5.04 -23.14
C THR A 288 -2.49 -3.75 -23.49
N THR A 289 -3.16 -2.78 -24.12
CA THR A 289 -2.59 -1.51 -24.60
C THR A 289 -1.83 -0.76 -23.50
N TYR A 290 -2.30 -0.87 -22.26
CA TYR A 290 -1.73 -0.17 -21.11
C TYR A 290 -0.91 -1.09 -20.17
N GLY A 291 -0.50 -2.26 -20.65
CA GLY A 291 0.34 -3.22 -19.92
C GLY A 291 -0.43 -4.18 -18.98
N PHE A 292 -1.63 -3.82 -18.53
CA PHE A 292 -2.43 -4.61 -17.58
C PHE A 292 -2.95 -5.96 -18.14
N GLY A 293 -2.83 -6.22 -19.44
CA GLY A 293 -3.15 -7.52 -20.02
C GLY A 293 -2.40 -8.71 -19.41
N TYR A 294 -1.24 -8.48 -18.78
CA TYR A 294 -0.43 -9.53 -18.15
C TYR A 294 -0.74 -9.80 -16.66
N VAL A 295 -1.69 -9.07 -16.07
CA VAL A 295 -2.12 -9.29 -14.68
C VAL A 295 -2.97 -10.56 -14.58
N LYS A 296 -2.62 -11.47 -13.68
CA LYS A 296 -3.33 -12.74 -13.48
C LYS A 296 -4.45 -12.58 -12.44
N VAL A 297 -5.54 -13.31 -12.63
CA VAL A 297 -6.65 -13.36 -11.67
C VAL A 297 -6.34 -14.42 -10.60
N GLY A 298 -6.59 -14.10 -9.34
CA GLY A 298 -6.37 -15.01 -8.21
C GLY A 298 -5.09 -14.68 -7.44
N THR A 299 -4.46 -15.71 -6.88
CA THR A 299 -3.24 -15.59 -6.06
C THR A 299 -2.12 -16.45 -6.63
N PRO A 300 -0.84 -16.13 -6.35
CA PRO A 300 0.27 -17.00 -6.72
C PRO A 300 0.11 -18.39 -6.07
N SER A 301 0.52 -19.44 -6.77
CA SER A 301 0.42 -20.83 -6.28
C SER A 301 1.28 -21.10 -5.04
N THR A 302 2.37 -20.35 -4.88
CA THR A 302 3.26 -20.40 -3.71
C THR A 302 2.77 -19.56 -2.53
N GLY A 303 1.57 -18.98 -2.62
CA GLY A 303 1.08 -17.99 -1.66
C GLY A 303 1.67 -16.59 -1.87
N ASP A 304 1.58 -15.76 -0.84
CA ASP A 304 2.08 -14.38 -0.89
C ASP A 304 3.58 -14.31 -1.22
N PHE A 305 3.96 -13.37 -2.08
CA PHE A 305 5.38 -13.08 -2.31
C PHE A 305 6.06 -12.53 -1.05
N VAL A 306 5.30 -11.80 -0.22
CA VAL A 306 5.75 -11.32 1.08
C VAL A 306 4.75 -11.75 2.16
N PRO A 307 4.94 -12.93 2.77
CA PRO A 307 4.14 -13.33 3.93
C PRO A 307 4.43 -12.42 5.12
N ALA A 308 3.54 -12.42 6.11
CA ALA A 308 3.57 -11.48 7.24
C ALA A 308 4.85 -11.51 8.11
N THR A 309 5.61 -12.61 8.05
CA THR A 309 6.88 -12.82 8.77
C THR A 309 8.12 -12.37 7.98
N ARG A 310 7.98 -12.07 6.68
CA ARG A 310 9.13 -11.78 5.80
C ARG A 310 9.62 -10.33 5.90
N ALA A 311 8.75 -9.39 6.26
CA ALA A 311 9.06 -7.95 6.34
C ALA A 311 8.77 -7.43 7.75
N GLY A 312 9.34 -6.29 8.13
CA GLY A 312 9.09 -5.67 9.44
C GLY A 312 10.37 -5.30 10.19
N THR A 313 10.25 -5.16 11.51
CA THR A 313 11.34 -4.71 12.40
C THR A 313 12.52 -5.69 12.47
N ALA A 314 12.29 -6.97 12.25
CA ALA A 314 13.31 -8.01 12.23
C ALA A 314 13.84 -8.33 10.81
N TYR A 315 13.53 -7.48 9.82
CA TYR A 315 13.92 -7.74 8.44
C TYR A 315 15.44 -7.77 8.27
N VAL A 316 15.91 -8.81 7.58
CA VAL A 316 17.30 -8.93 7.10
C VAL A 316 17.24 -9.11 5.60
N SER A 317 17.99 -8.27 4.87
CA SER A 317 18.07 -8.38 3.41
C SER A 317 18.60 -9.75 2.99
N PRO A 318 17.97 -10.45 2.03
CA PRO A 318 18.51 -11.69 1.47
C PRO A 318 19.68 -11.43 0.51
N GLY A 319 20.10 -10.16 0.36
CA GLY A 319 21.04 -9.73 -0.66
C GLY A 319 20.39 -9.63 -2.03
N TYR A 320 21.23 -9.44 -3.04
CA TYR A 320 20.82 -9.05 -4.38
C TYR A 320 21.47 -9.93 -5.43
N LEU A 321 20.75 -10.11 -6.55
CA LEU A 321 21.26 -10.80 -7.74
C LEU A 321 22.54 -10.15 -8.27
#